data_AF-A0A7S7QM80-F1
#
_entry.id   AF-A0A7S7QM80-F1
#
_cell.length_a   1.000
_cell.length_b   1.000
_cell.length_c   1.000
_cell.angle_alpha   90.00
_cell.angle_beta   90.00
_cell.angle_gamma   90.00
#
_symmetry.space_group_name_H-M   'P 1'
#
loop_
_entity.id
_entity.type
_entity.pdbx_description
1 polymer ?
#
loop_
_entity_poly.entity_id
_entity_poly.type
_entity_poly.pdbx_seq_one_letter_code
_entity_poly.pdbx_strand_id
1 'polypeptide(L)'
;MVGLDENNKVAALQAVRLYNLPCSNFANHLQSLKAFYADPTMHAHPDDSCTCLAPSAKKMTGKVAYHGDAWVRGDYRGKGMPKIMAGMAFGVSFAMWAPDFVCGLVARWLLDKGVVAQYGYLHREPGGSILRLVNEDIVDDDWLIWLTGEELRGRVDRCDRGELA
;
A
#
# COMPACT_ATOMS: atom_id res chain seq x y z
N MET A 1 -5.48 1.24 -11.43
CA MET A 1 -6.72 0.63 -11.97
C MET A 1 -7.90 1.55 -11.71
N VAL A 2 -8.82 1.63 -12.68
CA VAL A 2 -10.06 2.40 -12.58
C VAL A 2 -11.23 1.42 -12.74
N GLY A 3 -12.19 1.46 -11.83
CA GLY A 3 -13.47 0.73 -11.91
C GLY A 3 -14.60 1.69 -12.28
N LEU A 4 -15.39 1.30 -13.28
CA LEU A 4 -16.54 2.05 -13.77
C LEU A 4 -17.84 1.35 -13.39
N ASP A 5 -18.90 2.11 -13.15
CA ASP A 5 -20.26 1.59 -13.04
C ASP A 5 -20.93 1.43 -14.42
N GLU A 6 -22.18 0.96 -14.42
CA GLU A 6 -23.00 0.77 -15.62
C GLU A 6 -23.23 2.04 -16.46
N ASN A 7 -23.04 3.22 -15.86
CA ASN A 7 -23.19 4.52 -16.50
C ASN A 7 -21.85 5.14 -16.92
N ASN A 8 -20.77 4.33 -16.94
CA ASN A 8 -19.40 4.75 -17.21
C ASN A 8 -18.88 5.83 -16.25
N LYS A 9 -19.39 5.87 -15.02
CA LYS A 9 -18.88 6.77 -13.97
C LYS A 9 -17.88 6.03 -13.09
N VAL A 10 -16.85 6.74 -12.64
CA VAL A 10 -15.83 6.18 -11.76
C VAL A 10 -16.48 5.77 -10.43
N ALA A 11 -16.30 4.52 -10.06
CA ALA A 11 -16.80 3.90 -8.84
C ALA A 11 -15.67 3.44 -7.91
N ALA A 12 -14.49 3.16 -8.47
CA ALA A 12 -13.33 2.71 -7.72
C ALA A 12 -12.01 3.16 -8.38
N LEU A 13 -11.02 3.48 -7.56
CA LEU A 13 -9.65 3.79 -7.96
C LEU A 13 -8.68 3.09 -7.02
N GLN A 14 -7.59 2.55 -7.57
CA GLN A 14 -6.44 2.10 -6.79
C GLN A 14 -5.17 2.23 -7.61
N ALA A 15 -4.06 2.52 -6.95
CA ALA A 15 -2.75 2.57 -7.58
C ALA A 15 -1.76 1.69 -6.81
N VAL A 16 -0.78 1.15 -7.53
CA VAL A 16 0.36 0.50 -6.90
C VAL A 16 1.61 1.07 -7.55
N ARG A 17 2.55 1.52 -6.72
CA ARG A 17 3.83 2.06 -7.15
C ARG A 17 4.93 1.07 -6.79
N LEU A 18 5.77 0.71 -7.76
CA LEU A 18 6.93 -0.12 -7.49
C LEU A 18 8.11 0.76 -7.07
N TYR A 19 8.68 0.46 -5.91
CA TYR A 19 9.97 0.98 -5.47
C TYR A 19 11.03 -0.12 -5.59
N ASN A 20 12.17 0.22 -6.21
CA ASN A 20 13.32 -0.67 -6.28
C ASN A 20 14.41 -0.18 -5.31
N LEU A 21 14.65 -0.95 -4.24
CA LEU A 21 15.45 -0.58 -3.07
C LEU A 21 16.57 -1.62 -2.81
N PRO A 22 17.48 -1.89 -3.75
CA PRO A 22 18.50 -2.95 -3.59
C PRO A 22 19.58 -2.60 -2.55
N CYS A 23 19.88 -1.31 -2.37
CA CYS A 23 20.91 -0.82 -1.44
C CYS A 23 20.31 0.08 -0.34
N SER A 24 19.01 -0.02 -0.12
CA SER A 24 18.28 0.73 0.90
C SER A 24 17.12 -0.12 1.41
N ASN A 25 16.20 0.48 2.15
CA ASN A 25 15.00 -0.17 2.64
C ASN A 25 13.82 0.81 2.63
N PHE A 26 12.61 0.29 2.85
CA PHE A 26 11.39 1.08 2.80
C PHE A 26 11.36 2.19 3.86
N ALA A 27 11.89 1.93 5.08
CA ALA A 27 11.98 2.95 6.12
C ALA A 27 12.83 4.15 5.68
N ASN A 28 14.02 3.90 5.12
CA ASN A 28 14.89 4.95 4.58
C ASN A 28 14.24 5.66 3.39
N HIS A 29 13.49 4.95 2.55
CA HIS A 29 12.77 5.54 1.42
C HIS A 29 11.72 6.56 1.89
N LEU A 30 10.91 6.20 2.90
CA LEU A 30 9.96 7.10 3.53
C LEU A 30 10.64 8.30 4.19
N GLN A 31 11.68 8.06 5.01
CA GLN A 31 12.40 9.11 5.73
C GLN A 31 13.15 10.08 4.79
N SER A 32 13.55 9.62 3.61
CA SER A 32 14.14 10.48 2.57
C SER A 32 13.12 11.35 1.83
N LEU A 33 11.84 11.21 2.15
CA LEU A 33 10.68 11.83 1.49
C LEU A 33 10.47 11.47 0.01
N LYS A 34 11.28 10.56 -0.55
CA LYS A 34 11.19 10.13 -1.95
C LYS A 34 9.90 9.36 -2.28
N ALA A 35 9.18 8.90 -1.26
CA ALA A 35 7.85 8.33 -1.45
C ALA A 35 6.81 9.42 -1.81
N PHE A 36 6.99 10.63 -1.29
CA PHE A 36 6.04 11.75 -1.41
C PHE A 36 6.44 12.73 -2.51
N TYR A 37 7.74 12.95 -2.72
CA TYR A 37 8.27 13.87 -3.72
C TYR A 37 9.12 13.16 -4.78
N ALA A 38 9.00 13.61 -6.03
CA ALA A 38 9.88 13.16 -7.11
C ALA A 38 11.34 13.59 -6.87
N ASP A 39 11.54 14.82 -6.41
CA ASP A 39 12.82 15.33 -5.91
C ASP A 39 12.61 16.10 -4.61
N PRO A 40 12.81 15.47 -3.44
CA PRO A 40 12.65 16.14 -2.15
C PRO A 40 13.51 17.39 -1.98
N THR A 41 14.68 17.46 -2.62
CA THR A 41 15.58 18.62 -2.44
C THR A 41 15.04 19.89 -3.08
N MET A 42 14.23 19.75 -4.13
CA MET A 42 13.61 20.86 -4.84
C MET A 42 12.17 21.15 -4.40
N HIS A 43 11.42 20.12 -4.00
CA HIS A 43 9.97 20.21 -3.83
C HIS A 43 9.49 20.13 -2.38
N ALA A 44 10.27 19.53 -1.48
CA ALA A 44 9.86 19.44 -0.07
C ALA A 44 9.97 20.80 0.60
N HIS A 45 9.00 21.13 1.45
CA HIS A 45 9.15 22.23 2.38
C HIS A 45 10.28 21.90 3.38
N PRO A 46 11.09 22.88 3.86
CA PRO A 46 12.20 22.61 4.77
C PRO A 46 11.81 21.88 6.06
N ASP A 47 10.57 22.05 6.51
CA ASP A 47 10.04 21.40 7.71
C ASP A 47 9.19 20.14 7.41
N ASP A 48 9.18 19.68 6.17
CA ASP A 48 8.60 18.39 5.83
C ASP A 48 9.46 17.28 6.41
N SER A 49 8.80 16.27 6.95
CA SER A 49 9.50 15.16 7.58
C SER A 49 8.64 13.91 7.58
N CYS A 50 9.33 12.78 7.53
CA CYS A 50 8.72 11.48 7.75
C CYS A 50 9.66 10.69 8.65
N THR A 51 9.14 10.16 9.76
CA THR A 51 9.87 9.23 10.62
C THR A 51 9.24 7.85 10.52
N CYS A 52 10.05 6.82 10.27
CA CYS A 52 9.59 5.44 10.21
C CYS A 52 10.16 4.67 11.42
N LEU A 53 9.28 4.32 12.37
CA LEU A 53 9.64 3.57 13.57
C LEU A 53 9.45 2.06 13.42
N ALA A 54 8.63 1.62 12.46
CA ALA A 54 8.35 0.22 12.15
C ALA A 54 9.64 -0.57 11.83
N PRO A 55 10.10 -1.49 12.71
CA PRO A 55 11.30 -2.29 12.45
C PRO A 55 11.19 -3.15 11.19
N SER A 56 9.98 -3.56 10.81
CA SER A 56 9.75 -4.38 9.62
C SER A 56 10.05 -3.63 8.33
N ALA A 57 9.79 -2.31 8.27
CA ALA A 57 10.13 -1.48 7.12
C ALA A 57 11.65 -1.40 6.86
N LYS A 58 12.49 -1.60 7.88
CA LYS A 58 13.96 -1.66 7.72
C LYS A 58 14.43 -2.95 7.03
N LYS A 59 13.61 -4.00 7.08
CA LYS A 59 13.87 -5.30 6.45
C LYS A 59 13.31 -5.39 5.02
N MET A 60 12.44 -4.43 4.64
CA MET A 60 11.86 -4.36 3.29
C MET A 60 12.86 -3.76 2.31
N THR A 61 13.68 -4.62 1.70
CA THR A 61 14.63 -4.29 0.63
C THR A 61 14.18 -4.91 -0.70
N GLY A 62 14.87 -4.61 -1.79
CA GLY A 62 14.54 -5.17 -3.11
C GLY A 62 13.33 -4.49 -3.75
N LYS A 63 12.42 -5.26 -4.34
CA LYS A 63 11.20 -4.75 -4.99
C LYS A 63 10.07 -4.63 -3.97
N VAL A 64 9.69 -3.40 -3.66
CA VAL A 64 8.58 -3.08 -2.76
C VAL A 64 7.43 -2.48 -3.57
N ALA A 65 6.34 -3.21 -3.70
CA ALA A 65 5.12 -2.73 -4.34
C ALA A 65 4.25 -2.01 -3.29
N TYR A 66 4.27 -0.69 -3.32
CA TYR A 66 3.47 0.15 -2.44
C TYR A 66 2.06 0.32 -3.01
N HIS A 67 1.10 -0.34 -2.38
CA HIS A 67 -0.33 -0.22 -2.64
C HIS A 67 -0.91 0.91 -1.78
N GLY A 68 -0.88 2.10 -2.37
CA GLY A 68 -1.49 3.32 -1.83
C GLY A 68 -2.71 3.74 -2.66
N ASP A 69 -3.33 4.86 -2.29
CA ASP A 69 -4.30 5.57 -3.14
C ASP A 69 -5.54 4.76 -3.55
N ALA A 70 -6.11 4.02 -2.60
CA ALA A 70 -7.36 3.31 -2.79
C ALA A 70 -8.58 4.19 -2.45
N TRP A 71 -9.50 4.35 -3.40
CA TRP A 71 -10.75 5.06 -3.21
C TRP A 71 -11.92 4.27 -3.77
N VAL A 72 -13.02 4.26 -3.02
CA VAL A 72 -14.29 3.63 -3.42
C VAL A 72 -15.40 4.65 -3.24
N ARG A 73 -16.27 4.78 -4.22
CA ARG A 73 -17.46 5.65 -4.17
C ARG A 73 -18.43 5.15 -3.09
N GLY A 74 -19.13 6.07 -2.42
CA GLY A 74 -19.89 5.78 -1.21
C GLY A 74 -20.92 4.65 -1.34
N ASP A 75 -21.60 4.57 -2.48
CA ASP A 75 -22.60 3.56 -2.83
C ASP A 75 -22.04 2.14 -3.03
N TYR A 76 -20.71 1.99 -3.19
CA TYR A 76 -20.02 0.70 -3.28
C TYR A 76 -19.30 0.30 -1.98
N ARG A 77 -19.21 1.20 -0.99
CA ARG A 77 -18.60 0.88 0.31
C ARG A 77 -19.48 -0.11 1.08
N GLY A 78 -18.84 -0.98 1.86
CA GLY A 78 -19.54 -2.03 2.63
C GLY A 78 -20.06 -3.21 1.80
N LYS A 79 -19.91 -3.18 0.47
CA LYS A 79 -20.35 -4.25 -0.46
C LYS A 79 -19.22 -5.20 -0.87
N GLY A 80 -18.14 -5.27 -0.09
CA GLY A 80 -16.99 -6.13 -0.36
C GLY A 80 -16.00 -5.60 -1.42
N MET A 81 -16.24 -4.42 -2.01
CA MET A 81 -15.33 -3.85 -3.02
C MET A 81 -13.87 -3.74 -2.59
N PRO A 82 -13.54 -3.32 -1.36
CA PRO A 82 -12.14 -3.19 -0.98
C PRO A 82 -11.37 -4.52 -0.97
N LYS A 83 -12.05 -5.64 -0.66
CA LYS A 83 -11.46 -6.99 -0.75
C LYS A 83 -11.15 -7.37 -2.19
N ILE A 84 -12.08 -7.12 -3.11
CA ILE A 84 -11.90 -7.39 -4.54
C ILE A 84 -10.74 -6.55 -5.09
N MET A 85 -10.72 -5.27 -4.75
CA MET A 85 -9.68 -4.34 -5.20
C MET A 85 -8.30 -4.78 -4.72
N ALA A 86 -8.14 -5.06 -3.42
CA ALA A 86 -6.88 -5.53 -2.87
C ALA A 86 -6.42 -6.85 -3.52
N GLY A 87 -7.34 -7.79 -3.75
CA GLY A 87 -7.04 -9.03 -4.48
C GLY A 87 -6.50 -8.77 -5.90
N MET A 88 -7.12 -7.85 -6.64
CA MET A 88 -6.63 -7.44 -7.96
C MET A 88 -5.25 -6.75 -7.87
N ALA A 89 -5.05 -5.85 -6.91
CA ALA A 89 -3.75 -5.20 -6.70
C ALA A 89 -2.65 -6.23 -6.42
N PHE A 90 -2.93 -7.24 -5.60
CA PHE A 90 -2.01 -8.33 -5.31
C PHE A 90 -1.67 -9.16 -6.55
N GLY A 91 -2.68 -9.63 -7.29
CA GLY A 91 -2.46 -10.42 -8.50
C GLY A 91 -1.71 -9.65 -9.57
N VAL A 92 -2.09 -8.41 -9.84
CA VAL A 92 -1.42 -7.55 -10.84
C VAL A 92 0.01 -7.24 -10.41
N SER A 93 0.25 -6.90 -9.14
CA SER A 93 1.60 -6.62 -8.64
C SER A 93 2.50 -7.85 -8.78
N PHE A 94 1.98 -9.04 -8.47
CA PHE A 94 2.72 -10.29 -8.64
C PHE A 94 3.04 -10.55 -10.11
N ALA A 95 2.04 -10.48 -11.00
CA ALA A 95 2.21 -10.74 -12.42
C ALA A 95 3.18 -9.76 -13.10
N MET A 96 3.13 -8.48 -12.72
CA MET A 96 3.98 -7.46 -13.33
C MET A 96 5.41 -7.47 -12.80
N TRP A 97 5.57 -7.68 -11.50
CA TRP A 97 6.85 -7.37 -10.84
C TRP A 97 7.39 -8.49 -9.97
N ALA A 98 6.59 -9.47 -9.56
CA ALA A 98 6.95 -10.47 -8.55
C ALA A 98 7.74 -9.83 -7.38
N PRO A 99 7.12 -8.89 -6.63
CA PRO A 99 7.82 -8.08 -5.65
C PRO A 99 8.20 -8.91 -4.41
N ASP A 100 9.24 -8.47 -3.71
CA ASP A 100 9.67 -9.06 -2.44
C ASP A 100 8.69 -8.71 -1.31
N PHE A 101 7.99 -7.56 -1.43
CA PHE A 101 6.95 -7.12 -0.52
C PHE A 101 5.83 -6.39 -1.27
N VAL A 102 4.59 -6.56 -0.82
CA VAL A 102 3.49 -5.61 -1.09
C VAL A 102 3.13 -4.94 0.22
N CYS A 103 3.16 -3.62 0.29
CA CYS A 103 2.88 -2.87 1.51
C CYS A 103 1.93 -1.70 1.29
N GLY A 104 1.43 -1.12 2.37
CA GLY A 104 0.64 0.10 2.39
C GLY A 104 0.81 0.83 3.72
N LEU A 105 0.41 2.09 3.75
CA LEU A 105 0.32 2.91 4.95
C LEU A 105 -1.15 3.22 5.21
N VAL A 106 -1.61 3.04 6.45
CA VAL A 106 -3.02 3.23 6.81
C VAL A 106 -3.17 3.92 8.15
N ALA A 107 -4.06 4.91 8.18
CA ALA A 107 -4.41 5.61 9.41
C ALA A 107 -5.03 4.63 10.43
N ARG A 108 -4.70 4.84 11.71
CA ARG A 108 -5.16 3.98 12.82
C ARG A 108 -6.68 3.75 12.84
N TRP A 109 -7.46 4.77 12.54
CA TRP A 109 -8.92 4.68 12.55
C TRP A 109 -9.49 3.69 11.51
N LEU A 110 -8.77 3.42 10.41
CA LEU A 110 -9.16 2.40 9.42
C LEU A 110 -8.95 0.98 9.94
N LEU A 111 -7.92 0.78 10.76
CA LEU A 111 -7.69 -0.48 11.47
C LEU A 111 -8.78 -0.72 12.51
N ASP A 112 -9.12 0.30 13.31
CA ASP A 112 -10.13 0.21 14.36
C ASP A 112 -11.53 -0.11 13.80
N LYS A 113 -11.85 0.38 12.59
CA LYS A 113 -13.10 0.07 11.87
C LYS A 113 -13.08 -1.28 11.15
N GLY A 114 -11.98 -2.04 11.20
CA GLY A 114 -11.85 -3.34 10.55
C GLY A 114 -11.82 -3.29 9.01
N VAL A 115 -11.64 -2.11 8.41
CA VAL A 115 -11.61 -1.95 6.94
C VAL A 115 -10.40 -2.68 6.36
N VAL A 116 -9.24 -2.53 7.00
CA VAL A 116 -7.98 -3.15 6.59
C VAL A 116 -8.04 -4.67 6.63
N ALA A 117 -8.80 -5.25 7.57
CA ALA A 117 -8.99 -6.70 7.64
C ALA A 117 -9.64 -7.27 6.37
N GLN A 118 -10.40 -6.45 5.63
CA GLN A 118 -11.02 -6.84 4.37
C GLN A 118 -10.01 -6.90 3.22
N TYR A 119 -8.88 -6.20 3.32
CA TYR A 119 -7.88 -6.13 2.25
C TYR A 119 -7.01 -7.40 2.22
N GLY A 120 -7.03 -8.17 3.32
CA GLY A 120 -6.32 -9.44 3.41
C GLY A 120 -4.80 -9.28 3.56
N TYR A 121 -4.28 -8.17 4.09
CA TYR A 121 -2.89 -8.11 4.56
C TYR A 121 -2.71 -9.04 5.78
N LEU A 122 -1.56 -9.72 5.87
CA LEU A 122 -1.28 -10.66 6.97
C LEU A 122 -0.55 -10.00 8.13
N HIS A 123 0.19 -8.94 7.84
CA HIS A 123 1.02 -8.25 8.82
C HIS A 123 0.62 -6.80 8.98
N ARG A 124 0.78 -6.29 10.20
CA ARG A 124 0.60 -4.88 10.54
C ARG A 124 1.51 -4.46 11.70
N GLU A 125 2.00 -3.24 11.66
CA GLU A 125 2.92 -2.68 12.67
C GLU A 125 2.71 -1.16 12.80
N PRO A 126 2.70 -0.58 14.02
CA PRO A 126 2.57 0.86 14.21
C PRO A 126 3.85 1.62 13.79
N GLY A 127 3.72 2.94 13.61
CA GLY A 127 4.85 3.81 13.29
C GLY A 127 5.44 3.55 11.90
N GLY A 128 4.58 3.17 10.94
CA GLY A 128 4.96 2.99 9.55
C GLY A 128 5.41 4.30 8.91
N SER A 129 4.64 5.38 9.13
CA SER A 129 4.96 6.72 8.65
C SER A 129 4.37 7.76 9.59
N ILE A 130 5.23 8.38 10.40
CA ILE A 130 4.90 9.60 11.15
C ILE A 130 5.26 10.77 10.24
N LEU A 131 4.26 11.26 9.52
CA LEU A 131 4.40 12.19 8.40
C LEU A 131 3.97 13.60 8.80
N ARG A 132 4.74 14.58 8.35
CA ARG A 132 4.38 15.99 8.34
C ARG A 132 4.71 16.58 6.98
N LEU A 133 3.69 17.00 6.24
CA LEU A 133 3.83 17.76 4.99
C LEU A 133 3.14 19.11 5.16
N VAL A 134 3.92 20.19 5.15
CA VAL A 134 3.49 21.52 5.59
C VAL A 134 2.54 22.17 4.60
N ASN A 135 2.86 22.13 3.31
CA ASN A 135 2.05 22.81 2.30
C ASN A 135 0.71 22.12 2.06
N GLU A 136 0.66 20.82 2.30
CA GLU A 136 -0.51 19.97 2.16
C GLU A 136 -1.39 19.94 3.42
N ASP A 137 -0.94 20.56 4.53
CA ASP A 137 -1.58 20.50 5.84
C ASP A 137 -1.82 19.05 6.33
N ILE A 138 -0.82 18.20 6.10
CA ILE A 138 -0.88 16.77 6.47
C ILE A 138 -0.02 16.52 7.71
N VAL A 139 -0.65 15.96 8.73
CA VAL A 139 0.01 15.39 9.91
C VAL A 139 -0.64 14.03 10.20
N ASP A 140 0.10 12.96 9.92
CA ASP A 140 -0.41 11.59 10.03
C ASP A 140 0.56 10.67 10.81
N ASP A 141 0.00 9.68 11.49
CA ASP A 141 0.72 8.57 12.12
C ASP A 141 0.12 7.26 11.61
N ASP A 142 0.66 6.81 10.48
CA ASP A 142 0.18 5.65 9.76
C ASP A 142 0.83 4.35 10.23
N TRP A 143 0.04 3.30 10.23
CA TRP A 143 0.49 1.93 10.41
C TRP A 143 0.99 1.35 9.10
N LEU A 144 2.05 0.55 9.19
CA LEU A 144 2.52 -0.28 8.09
C LEU A 144 1.68 -1.55 8.01
N ILE A 145 1.22 -1.91 6.82
CA ILE A 145 0.58 -3.20 6.52
C ILE A 145 1.28 -3.87 5.34
N TRP A 146 1.46 -5.19 5.37
CA TRP A 146 2.19 -5.86 4.29
C TRP A 146 1.92 -7.36 4.12
N LEU A 147 2.41 -7.86 2.98
CA LEU A 147 2.62 -9.26 2.62
C LEU A 147 4.06 -9.41 2.13
N THR A 148 4.67 -10.55 2.42
CA THR A 148 5.92 -10.94 1.75
C THR A 148 5.64 -11.44 0.33
N GLY A 149 6.67 -11.48 -0.52
CA GLY A 149 6.58 -12.03 -1.87
C GLY A 149 6.22 -13.53 -1.88
N GLU A 150 6.63 -14.28 -0.86
CA GLU A 150 6.25 -15.68 -0.67
C GLU A 150 4.77 -15.82 -0.33
N GLU A 151 4.27 -15.02 0.60
CA GLU A 151 2.85 -15.00 0.97
C GLU A 151 1.96 -14.57 -0.20
N LEU A 152 2.44 -13.63 -1.00
CA LEU A 152 1.78 -13.18 -2.21
C LEU A 152 1.72 -14.30 -3.26
N ARG A 153 2.86 -14.96 -3.52
CA ARG A 153 2.95 -16.12 -4.42
C ARG A 153 1.98 -17.22 -4.00
N GLY A 154 1.95 -17.54 -2.71
CA GLY A 154 1.06 -18.57 -2.15
C GLY A 154 -0.43 -18.29 -2.36
N ARG A 155 -0.84 -17.05 -2.68
CA ARG A 155 -2.23 -16.72 -3.04
C ARG A 155 -2.53 -17.03 -4.50
N VAL A 156 -1.56 -16.82 -5.38
CA VAL A 156 -1.71 -17.08 -6.81
C VAL A 156 -1.70 -18.59 -7.06
N ASP A 157 -0.73 -19.31 -6.47
CA ASP A 157 -0.59 -20.77 -6.66
C ASP A 157 -1.76 -21.58 -6.07
N ARG A 158 -2.51 -21.02 -5.11
CA ARG A 158 -3.73 -21.66 -4.57
C ARG A 158 -4.91 -21.56 -5.53
N CYS A 159 -4.94 -20.56 -6.41
CA CYS A 159 -5.98 -20.46 -7.43
C CYS A 159 -5.89 -21.62 -8.44
N ASP A 160 -4.68 -22.11 -8.73
CA ASP A 160 -4.45 -23.23 -9.66
C ASP A 160 -4.86 -24.61 -9.12
N ARG A 161 -5.11 -24.76 -7.81
CA ARG A 161 -5.51 -26.06 -7.21
C ARG A 161 -7.01 -26.19 -6.96
N GLY A 162 -7.80 -25.18 -7.29
CA GLY A 162 -9.26 -25.16 -7.08
C GLY A 162 -10.09 -25.87 -8.16
N GLU A 163 -9.49 -26.35 -9.25
CA GLU A 163 -10.21 -26.92 -10.41
C GLU A 163 -9.97 -28.43 -10.65
N LEU A 164 -9.44 -29.17 -9.66
CA LEU A 164 -9.18 -30.61 -9.81
C LEU A 164 -9.76 -31.50 -8.69
N ALA A 165 -10.90 -31.11 -8.09
CA ALA A 165 -11.63 -31.96 -7.15
C ALA A 165 -13.12 -32.06 -7.52
#